data_AF-T1A1Q1-F1
#
_entry.id   AF-T1A1Q1-F1
#
_cell.length_a   1.000
_cell.length_b   1.000
_cell.length_c   1.000
_cell.angle_alpha   90.00
_cell.angle_beta   90.00
_cell.angle_gamma   90.00
#
_symmetry.space_group_name_H-M   'P 1'
#
loop_
_entity.id
_entity.type
_entity.pdbx_description
1 polymer ?
#
loop_
_entity_poly.entity_id
_entity_poly.type
_entity_poly.pdbx_seq_one_letter_code
_entity_poly.pdbx_strand_id
1 'polypeptide(L)'
;MKSIEQNRAEYERLIEVFRAHDIGYFFYNGGNDSMDTALKVSQIGQSLGYPVICVGVPKTVDNDLPHTDCCPGFGSVAKYVAVSTREAGLDVASMARTSTRVFVLEVMGRHAGWIAAATGLAGRKPGEPPHIILFPEIPFEPERFLERVKQCVTDYGYCVIAVSEGAAYPDGRFLAEAGTRDAFGHAQLGGVAPVVADMIRQRHGYKYHWAVADYLQRAARHVASKVDVEQAYAVGKAAVELALEGHNAVMPTIVRKRAKPYRWTIGHVPLAEVANR
;
A
#
# COMPACT_ATOMS: atom_id res chain seq x y z
N MET A 1 -4.55 -1.60 -18.38
CA MET A 1 -3.38 -1.77 -19.28
C MET A 1 -3.78 -1.89 -20.75
N LYS A 2 -2.85 -1.65 -21.69
CA LYS A 2 -3.06 -1.89 -23.13
C LYS A 2 -3.31 -3.37 -23.43
N SER A 3 -4.12 -3.68 -24.44
CA SER A 3 -4.46 -5.07 -24.83
C SER A 3 -3.25 -5.79 -25.45
N ILE A 4 -3.35 -7.12 -25.59
CA ILE A 4 -2.31 -7.91 -26.28
C ILE A 4 -2.14 -7.40 -27.72
N GLU A 5 -3.23 -7.05 -28.40
CA GLU A 5 -3.19 -6.54 -29.77
C GLU A 5 -2.46 -5.19 -29.86
N GLN A 6 -2.63 -4.34 -28.85
CA GLN A 6 -2.02 -3.01 -28.80
C GLN A 6 -0.51 -3.05 -28.53
N ASN A 7 -0.03 -4.04 -27.77
CA ASN A 7 1.38 -4.20 -27.39
C ASN A 7 1.98 -5.54 -27.89
N ARG A 8 1.47 -6.07 -29.00
CA ARG A 8 1.80 -7.42 -29.47
C ARG A 8 3.30 -7.64 -29.66
N ALA A 9 4.01 -6.66 -30.19
CA ALA A 9 5.47 -6.73 -30.41
C ALA A 9 6.26 -6.93 -29.10
N GLU A 10 5.84 -6.32 -27.99
CA GLU A 10 6.50 -6.48 -26.69
C GLU A 10 6.34 -7.92 -26.18
N TYR A 11 5.13 -8.45 -26.29
CA TYR A 11 4.82 -9.81 -25.84
C TYR A 11 5.46 -10.88 -26.74
N GLU A 12 5.46 -10.70 -28.06
CA GLU A 12 6.18 -11.58 -28.99
C GLU A 12 7.68 -11.60 -28.67
N ARG A 13 8.26 -10.43 -28.40
CA ARG A 13 9.66 -10.32 -27.99
C ARG A 13 9.95 -11.08 -26.70
N LEU A 14 9.06 -11.03 -25.71
CA LEU A 14 9.20 -11.81 -24.48
C LEU A 14 9.23 -13.33 -24.76
N ILE A 15 8.33 -13.82 -25.60
CA ILE A 15 8.29 -15.25 -25.97
C ILE A 15 9.52 -15.67 -26.76
N GLU A 16 10.04 -14.83 -27.66
CA GLU A 16 11.31 -15.08 -28.36
C GLU A 16 12.48 -15.24 -27.38
N VAL A 17 12.57 -14.35 -26.39
CA VAL A 17 13.59 -14.41 -25.33
C VAL A 17 13.44 -15.69 -24.52
N PHE A 18 12.22 -16.03 -24.09
CA PHE A 18 11.99 -17.27 -23.34
C PHE A 18 12.39 -18.51 -24.13
N ARG A 19 12.03 -18.58 -25.41
CA ARG A 19 12.41 -19.67 -26.31
C ARG A 19 13.92 -19.76 -26.50
N ALA A 20 14.61 -18.63 -26.66
CA ALA A 20 16.06 -18.60 -26.85
C ALA A 20 16.85 -19.04 -25.59
N HIS A 21 16.22 -19.04 -24.42
CA HIS A 21 16.84 -19.37 -23.14
C HIS A 21 16.23 -20.61 -22.47
N ASP A 22 15.43 -21.40 -23.19
CA ASP A 22 14.74 -22.59 -22.67
C ASP A 22 13.90 -22.32 -21.39
N ILE A 23 13.28 -21.13 -21.32
CA ILE A 23 12.48 -20.70 -20.16
C ILE A 23 11.03 -21.17 -20.35
N GLY A 24 10.65 -22.21 -19.61
CA GLY A 24 9.27 -22.72 -19.55
C GLY A 24 8.41 -22.17 -18.42
N TYR A 25 8.98 -21.35 -17.53
CA TYR A 25 8.32 -20.85 -16.32
C TYR A 25 8.52 -19.34 -16.16
N PHE A 26 7.44 -18.62 -15.91
CA PHE A 26 7.45 -17.18 -15.69
C PHE A 26 6.78 -16.84 -14.34
N PHE A 27 7.60 -16.49 -13.36
CA PHE A 27 7.15 -16.03 -12.05
C PHE A 27 7.23 -14.51 -11.99
N TYR A 28 6.08 -13.83 -11.91
CA TYR A 28 6.07 -12.36 -11.93
C TYR A 28 5.61 -11.78 -10.60
N ASN A 29 6.54 -11.17 -9.87
CA ASN A 29 6.34 -10.68 -8.52
C ASN A 29 5.89 -9.22 -8.52
N GLY A 30 4.60 -8.98 -8.23
CA GLY A 30 4.04 -7.66 -8.40
C GLY A 30 2.58 -7.49 -7.96
N GLY A 31 2.05 -6.30 -8.29
CA GLY A 31 0.67 -5.92 -7.98
C GLY A 31 -0.27 -6.25 -9.13
N ASN A 32 -1.42 -5.57 -9.21
CA ASN A 32 -2.47 -5.82 -10.22
C ASN A 32 -1.93 -5.84 -11.65
N ASP A 33 -1.05 -4.89 -12.00
CA ASP A 33 -0.46 -4.83 -13.34
C ASP A 33 0.44 -6.04 -13.65
N SER A 34 1.11 -6.60 -12.66
CA SER A 34 1.92 -7.80 -12.85
C SER A 34 1.06 -9.04 -13.03
N MET A 35 -0.09 -9.11 -12.36
CA MET A 35 -1.05 -10.20 -12.54
C MET A 35 -1.63 -10.22 -13.95
N ASP A 36 -1.97 -9.04 -14.49
CA ASP A 36 -2.42 -8.89 -15.88
C ASP A 36 -1.32 -9.22 -16.90
N THR A 37 -0.07 -8.80 -16.64
CA THR A 37 1.08 -9.16 -17.50
C THR A 37 1.29 -10.68 -17.54
N ALA A 38 1.30 -11.35 -16.38
CA ALA A 38 1.48 -12.79 -16.29
C ALA A 38 0.36 -13.56 -17.02
N LEU A 39 -0.88 -13.08 -16.93
CA LEU A 39 -2.01 -13.66 -17.67
C LEU A 39 -1.80 -13.55 -19.19
N LYS A 40 -1.38 -12.38 -19.68
CA LYS A 40 -1.15 -12.13 -21.10
C LYS A 40 0.01 -12.93 -21.66
N VAL A 41 1.11 -13.06 -20.90
CA VAL A 41 2.25 -13.92 -21.28
C VAL A 41 1.82 -15.38 -21.40
N SER A 42 0.99 -15.90 -20.50
CA SER A 42 0.43 -17.25 -20.62
C SER A 42 -0.38 -17.42 -21.91
N GLN A 43 -1.25 -16.46 -22.24
CA GLN A 43 -2.13 -16.52 -23.41
C GLN A 43 -1.35 -16.46 -24.73
N ILE A 44 -0.35 -15.57 -24.81
CA ILE A 44 0.43 -15.40 -26.04
C ILE A 44 1.46 -16.52 -26.24
N GLY A 45 2.05 -17.07 -25.18
CA GLY A 45 2.90 -18.26 -25.29
C GLY A 45 2.15 -19.43 -25.91
N GLN A 46 0.90 -19.65 -25.49
CA GLN A 46 0.02 -20.66 -26.09
C GLN A 46 -0.25 -20.40 -27.58
N SER A 47 -0.56 -19.15 -27.96
CA SER A 47 -0.88 -18.82 -29.35
C SER A 47 0.32 -18.88 -30.31
N LEU A 48 1.54 -18.66 -29.80
CA LEU A 48 2.79 -18.73 -30.55
C LEU A 48 3.46 -20.11 -30.55
N GLY A 49 2.78 -21.13 -30.01
CA GLY A 49 3.28 -22.51 -29.97
C GLY A 49 4.47 -22.71 -29.04
N TYR A 50 4.64 -21.86 -28.03
CA TYR A 50 5.63 -22.02 -26.96
C TYR A 50 4.96 -21.74 -25.61
N PRO A 51 4.17 -22.70 -25.09
CA PRO A 51 3.47 -22.53 -23.82
C PRO A 51 4.46 -22.28 -22.67
N VAL A 52 4.17 -21.25 -21.87
CA VAL A 52 4.94 -20.89 -20.66
C VAL A 52 4.01 -20.96 -19.46
N ILE A 53 4.42 -21.67 -18.41
CA ILE A 53 3.68 -21.71 -17.15
C ILE A 53 3.91 -20.39 -16.42
N CYS A 54 2.85 -19.58 -16.30
CA CYS A 54 2.90 -18.26 -15.68
C CYS A 54 2.21 -18.28 -14.32
N VAL A 55 2.94 -17.88 -13.28
CA VAL A 55 2.39 -17.73 -11.93
C VAL A 55 2.68 -16.33 -11.42
N GLY A 56 1.62 -15.60 -11.07
CA GLY A 56 1.75 -14.28 -10.45
C GLY A 56 2.09 -14.42 -8.97
N VAL A 57 3.14 -13.74 -8.49
CA VAL A 57 3.52 -13.75 -7.07
C VAL A 57 2.99 -12.45 -6.43
N PRO A 58 2.05 -12.50 -5.48
CA PRO A 58 1.38 -11.31 -4.97
C PRO A 58 2.34 -10.41 -4.20
N LYS A 59 2.39 -9.13 -4.56
CA LYS A 59 3.15 -8.11 -3.84
C LYS A 59 2.51 -6.75 -4.02
N THR A 60 2.17 -6.09 -2.93
CA THR A 60 1.76 -4.68 -2.92
C THR A 60 1.75 -4.20 -1.47
N VAL A 61 2.29 -2.99 -1.24
CA VAL A 61 2.21 -2.36 0.09
C VAL A 61 0.86 -1.71 0.32
N ASP A 62 0.12 -1.43 -0.75
CA ASP A 62 -1.20 -0.79 -0.73
C ASP A 62 -2.31 -1.77 -0.32
N ASN A 63 -2.01 -3.08 -0.28
CA ASN A 63 -2.93 -4.14 0.14
C ASN A 63 -4.22 -4.21 -0.72
N ASP A 64 -4.06 -4.06 -2.03
CA ASP A 64 -5.13 -3.85 -3.01
C ASP A 64 -5.31 -5.01 -4.01
N LEU A 65 -4.64 -6.16 -3.80
CA LEU A 65 -4.95 -7.37 -4.57
C LEU A 65 -6.20 -8.06 -4.02
N PRO A 66 -7.19 -8.44 -4.86
CA PRO A 66 -8.36 -9.17 -4.43
C PRO A 66 -8.03 -10.64 -4.06
N HIS A 67 -9.00 -11.31 -3.43
CA HIS A 67 -9.01 -12.75 -3.07
C HIS A 67 -7.98 -13.22 -2.02
N THR A 68 -6.88 -12.50 -1.81
CA THR A 68 -5.93 -12.75 -0.71
C THR A 68 -6.33 -11.95 0.54
N ASP A 69 -6.21 -12.52 1.74
CA ASP A 69 -6.56 -11.85 3.02
C ASP A 69 -5.69 -10.60 3.27
N CYS A 70 -4.45 -10.65 2.79
CA CYS A 70 -3.49 -9.57 2.82
C CYS A 70 -2.46 -9.75 1.70
N CYS A 71 -1.73 -8.69 1.40
CA CYS A 71 -0.66 -8.69 0.40
C CYS A 71 0.71 -8.66 1.07
N PRO A 72 1.68 -9.46 0.60
CA PRO A 72 3.07 -9.37 1.04
C PRO A 72 3.64 -7.97 0.90
N GLY A 73 4.27 -7.49 1.98
CA GLY A 73 4.84 -6.15 2.14
C GLY A 73 3.95 -5.22 2.96
N PHE A 74 2.62 -5.32 2.83
CA PHE A 74 1.69 -4.47 3.58
C PHE A 74 1.86 -4.63 5.10
N GLY A 75 1.96 -5.85 5.60
CA GLY A 75 2.06 -6.09 7.04
C GLY A 75 3.31 -5.46 7.67
N SER A 76 4.42 -5.37 6.92
CA SER A 76 5.63 -4.68 7.36
C SER A 76 5.50 -3.16 7.31
N VAL A 77 4.91 -2.60 6.26
CA VAL A 77 4.60 -1.16 6.17
C VAL A 77 3.65 -0.76 7.30
N ALA A 78 2.59 -1.54 7.53
CA ALA A 78 1.62 -1.33 8.60
C ALA A 78 2.32 -1.29 9.98
N LYS A 79 3.24 -2.23 10.24
CA LYS A 79 4.02 -2.25 11.48
C LYS A 79 4.93 -1.02 11.59
N TYR A 80 5.59 -0.62 10.51
CA TYR A 80 6.42 0.59 10.50
C TYR A 80 5.59 1.83 10.85
N VAL A 81 4.51 2.11 10.12
CA VAL A 81 3.73 3.34 10.31
C VAL A 81 3.02 3.37 11.68
N ALA A 82 2.60 2.22 12.21
CA ALA A 82 2.07 2.12 13.57
C ALA A 82 3.12 2.46 14.64
N VAL A 83 4.35 1.94 14.49
CA VAL A 83 5.46 2.23 15.41
C VAL A 83 5.87 3.70 15.31
N SER A 84 6.09 4.22 14.11
CA SER A 84 6.47 5.62 13.88
C SER A 84 5.42 6.59 14.42
N THR A 85 4.14 6.29 14.23
CA THR A 85 3.04 7.12 14.77
C THR A 85 3.03 7.11 16.30
N ARG A 86 3.32 5.95 16.92
CA ARG A 86 3.40 5.83 18.37
C ARG A 86 4.58 6.61 18.94
N GLU A 87 5.75 6.48 18.32
CA GLU A 87 6.97 7.19 18.72
C GLU A 87 6.79 8.70 18.60
N ALA A 88 6.29 9.18 17.46
CA ALA A 88 5.99 10.59 17.28
C ALA A 88 4.91 11.09 18.26
N GLY A 89 3.91 10.25 18.57
CA GLY A 89 2.89 10.54 19.57
C GLY A 89 3.45 10.75 20.97
N LEU A 90 4.40 9.91 21.40
CA LEU A 90 5.09 10.06 22.68
C LEU A 90 5.93 11.34 22.74
N ASP A 91 6.64 11.66 21.65
CA ASP A 91 7.45 12.87 21.55
C ASP A 91 6.58 14.12 21.69
N VAL A 92 5.57 14.28 20.83
CA VAL A 92 4.71 15.48 20.85
C VAL A 92 3.96 15.62 22.17
N ALA A 93 3.52 14.52 22.78
CA ALA A 93 2.87 14.54 24.09
C ALA A 93 3.78 15.13 25.17
N SER A 94 5.07 14.81 25.13
CA SER A 94 6.05 15.33 26.08
C SER A 94 6.32 16.83 25.91
N MET A 95 6.18 17.35 24.68
CA MET A 95 6.48 18.74 24.30
C MET A 95 5.26 19.69 24.38
N ALA A 96 4.05 19.14 24.30
CA ALA A 96 2.78 19.84 24.11
C ALA A 96 2.51 21.00 25.07
N ARG A 97 2.99 20.90 26.31
CA ARG A 97 2.75 21.90 27.35
C ARG A 97 3.36 23.27 27.01
N THR A 98 4.50 23.29 26.30
CA THR A 98 5.29 24.53 26.11
C THR A 98 5.73 24.76 24.66
N SER A 99 5.58 23.79 23.76
CA SER A 99 6.09 23.89 22.39
C SER A 99 5.10 23.27 21.39
N THR A 100 5.52 22.26 20.64
CA THR A 100 4.75 21.61 19.57
C THR A 100 3.50 20.95 20.10
N ARG A 101 2.34 21.30 19.52
CA ARG A 101 1.04 20.69 19.85
C ARG A 101 0.50 19.80 18.76
N VAL A 102 1.07 19.85 17.55
CA VAL A 102 0.56 19.11 16.40
C VAL A 102 1.70 18.38 15.70
N PHE A 103 1.48 17.10 15.39
CA PHE A 103 2.35 16.31 14.53
C PHE A 103 1.56 15.73 13.36
N VAL A 104 2.07 15.88 12.14
CA VAL A 104 1.46 15.33 10.91
C VAL A 104 2.41 14.32 10.27
N LEU A 105 1.96 13.07 10.12
CA LEU A 105 2.68 12.02 9.42
C LEU A 105 2.01 11.75 8.07
N GLU A 106 2.73 12.01 6.98
CA GLU A 106 2.33 11.59 5.64
C GLU A 106 2.81 10.18 5.35
N VAL A 107 1.88 9.35 4.86
CA VAL A 107 2.10 7.96 4.48
C VAL A 107 1.63 7.70 3.06
N MET A 108 2.23 6.71 2.38
CA MET A 108 1.76 6.29 1.05
C MET A 108 0.34 5.71 1.11
N GLY A 109 -0.33 5.61 -0.04
CA GLY A 109 -1.66 5.01 -0.17
C GLY A 109 -2.57 5.81 -1.10
N ARG A 110 -2.19 5.91 -2.39
CA ARG A 110 -2.85 6.75 -3.40
C ARG A 110 -4.37 6.58 -3.47
N HIS A 111 -4.84 5.35 -3.58
CA HIS A 111 -6.27 5.05 -3.78
C HIS A 111 -6.89 4.25 -2.64
N ALA A 112 -6.06 3.70 -1.75
CA ALA A 112 -6.49 2.85 -0.64
C ALA A 112 -5.85 3.30 0.67
N GLY A 113 -6.69 3.41 1.70
CA GLY A 113 -6.36 3.91 3.02
C GLY A 113 -5.75 2.88 3.96
N TRP A 114 -5.35 1.70 3.49
CA TRP A 114 -4.85 0.62 4.35
C TRP A 114 -3.62 1.00 5.19
N ILE A 115 -2.67 1.70 4.58
CA ILE A 115 -1.46 2.17 5.28
C ILE A 115 -1.84 3.27 6.29
N ALA A 116 -2.70 4.23 5.89
CA ALA A 116 -3.22 5.24 6.81
C ALA A 116 -3.98 4.60 7.99
N ALA A 117 -4.80 3.59 7.74
CA ALA A 117 -5.52 2.84 8.78
C ALA A 117 -4.56 2.17 9.77
N ALA A 118 -3.43 1.64 9.28
CA ALA A 118 -2.46 0.97 10.13
C ALA A 118 -1.82 1.91 11.16
N THR A 119 -1.76 3.22 10.89
CA THR A 119 -1.33 4.21 11.92
C THR A 119 -2.22 4.16 13.16
N GLY A 120 -3.51 3.85 13.00
CA GLY A 120 -4.48 3.67 14.08
C GLY A 120 -4.09 2.59 15.10
N LEU A 121 -3.21 1.66 14.74
CA LEU A 121 -2.68 0.62 15.64
C LEU A 121 -1.64 1.16 16.64
N ALA A 122 -1.25 2.43 16.53
CA ALA A 122 -0.36 3.09 17.49
C ALA A 122 -1.01 3.24 18.87
N GLY A 123 -2.32 3.52 18.89
CA GLY A 123 -3.13 3.71 20.08
C GLY A 123 -3.88 2.43 20.49
N ARG A 124 -4.16 2.30 21.78
CA ARG A 124 -4.91 1.18 22.36
C ARG A 124 -6.30 1.59 22.87
N LYS A 125 -6.51 2.88 23.09
CA LYS A 125 -7.74 3.44 23.67
C LYS A 125 -8.13 4.74 22.96
N PRO A 126 -9.40 5.15 23.02
CA PRO A 126 -9.82 6.48 22.59
C PRO A 126 -8.97 7.57 23.27
N GLY A 127 -8.54 8.56 22.50
CA GLY A 127 -7.69 9.67 22.97
C GLY A 127 -6.19 9.38 22.95
N GLU A 128 -5.75 8.21 22.48
CA GLU A 128 -4.35 7.96 22.13
C GLU A 128 -4.10 8.22 20.63
N PRO A 129 -2.86 8.58 20.23
CA PRO A 129 -2.49 8.78 18.83
C PRO A 129 -2.71 7.55 17.93
N PRO A 130 -2.98 7.75 16.62
CA PRO A 130 -3.31 9.02 15.98
C PRO A 130 -4.72 9.47 16.36
N HIS A 131 -4.87 10.77 16.56
CA HIS A 131 -6.16 11.37 16.91
C HIS A 131 -7.07 11.55 15.69
N ILE A 132 -6.45 11.72 14.51
CA ILE A 132 -7.11 11.93 13.22
C ILE A 132 -6.36 11.13 12.16
N ILE A 133 -7.11 10.44 11.29
CA ILE A 133 -6.58 9.76 10.11
C ILE A 133 -7.34 10.32 8.90
N LEU A 134 -6.60 10.83 7.91
CA LEU A 134 -7.15 11.33 6.64
C LEU A 134 -6.95 10.25 5.57
N PHE A 135 -8.06 9.68 5.14
CA PHE A 135 -8.13 8.58 4.18
C PHE A 135 -8.31 9.08 2.75
N PRO A 136 -7.79 8.37 1.73
CA PRO A 136 -8.07 8.68 0.33
C PRO A 136 -9.55 8.44 -0.04
N GLU A 137 -10.25 7.53 0.64
CA GLU A 137 -11.65 7.21 0.37
C GLU A 137 -12.65 8.22 0.97
N ILE A 138 -12.19 9.08 1.89
CA ILE A 138 -13.04 10.03 2.60
C ILE A 138 -12.74 11.45 2.09
N PRO A 139 -13.70 12.13 1.45
CA PRO A 139 -13.52 13.51 1.01
C PRO A 139 -13.08 14.41 2.16
N PHE A 140 -12.01 15.17 1.92
CA PHE A 140 -11.45 16.08 2.92
C PHE A 140 -12.32 17.33 3.07
N GLU A 141 -12.84 17.52 4.28
CA GLU A 141 -13.65 18.68 4.68
C GLU A 141 -12.85 19.60 5.62
N PRO A 142 -12.27 20.72 5.14
CA PRO A 142 -11.32 21.54 5.91
C PRO A 142 -11.85 22.03 7.26
N GLU A 143 -13.08 22.56 7.30
CA GLU A 143 -13.64 23.12 8.55
C GLU A 143 -13.88 22.04 9.60
N ARG A 144 -14.42 20.89 9.18
CA ARG A 144 -14.65 19.74 10.08
C ARG A 144 -13.34 19.19 10.61
N PHE A 145 -12.32 19.10 9.75
CA PHE A 145 -10.98 18.70 10.14
C PHE A 145 -10.37 19.67 11.16
N LEU A 146 -10.41 20.97 10.88
CA LEU A 146 -9.84 22.01 11.75
C LEU A 146 -10.54 22.06 13.11
N GLU A 147 -11.85 21.88 13.17
CA GLU A 147 -12.58 21.81 14.44
C GLU A 147 -12.18 20.57 15.23
N ARG A 148 -12.03 19.41 14.56
CA ARG A 148 -11.55 18.19 15.22
C ARG A 148 -10.12 18.36 15.76
N VAL A 149 -9.22 19.02 15.03
CA VAL A 149 -7.87 19.33 15.52
C VAL A 149 -7.91 20.18 16.78
N LYS A 150 -8.74 21.25 16.79
CA LYS A 150 -8.91 22.11 17.96
C LYS A 150 -9.44 21.34 19.16
N GLN A 151 -10.43 20.47 18.95
CA GLN A 151 -10.95 19.59 20.00
C GLN A 151 -9.85 18.69 20.57
N CYS A 152 -9.08 18.00 19.73
CA CYS A 152 -7.98 17.14 20.20
C CYS A 152 -6.95 17.90 21.04
N VAL A 153 -6.54 19.09 20.59
CA VAL A 153 -5.59 19.92 21.36
C VAL A 153 -6.19 20.40 22.68
N THR A 154 -7.50 20.64 22.74
CA THR A 154 -8.20 21.06 23.97
C THR A 154 -8.34 19.91 24.95
N ASP A 155 -8.74 18.73 24.48
CA ASP A 155 -9.02 17.55 25.29
C ASP A 155 -7.74 16.84 25.76
N TYR A 156 -6.72 16.80 24.91
CA TYR A 156 -5.50 16.00 25.13
C TYR A 156 -4.22 16.82 25.23
N GLY A 157 -4.28 18.13 24.94
CA GLY A 157 -3.12 19.03 24.91
C GLY A 157 -2.35 19.02 23.58
N TYR A 158 -2.55 18.01 22.74
CA TYR A 158 -1.88 17.83 21.45
C TYR A 158 -2.74 17.06 20.45
N CYS A 159 -2.29 17.01 19.19
CA CYS A 159 -2.94 16.26 18.12
C CYS A 159 -1.88 15.56 17.24
N VAL A 160 -2.14 14.31 16.89
CA VAL A 160 -1.31 13.50 15.99
C VAL A 160 -2.21 13.10 14.83
N ILE A 161 -1.76 13.39 13.63
CA ILE A 161 -2.54 13.27 12.41
C ILE A 161 -1.77 12.38 11.46
N ALA A 162 -2.39 11.31 10.98
CA ALA A 162 -1.90 10.55 9.85
C ALA A 162 -2.64 10.98 8.59
N VAL A 163 -1.94 11.21 7.50
CA VAL A 163 -2.54 11.59 6.22
C VAL A 163 -2.00 10.73 5.09
N SER A 164 -2.91 10.11 4.33
CA SER A 164 -2.52 9.47 3.08
C SER A 164 -2.12 10.53 2.04
N GLU A 165 -1.07 10.26 1.27
CA GLU A 165 -0.72 11.03 0.06
C GLU A 165 -1.90 11.17 -0.92
N GLY A 166 -2.85 10.22 -0.89
CA GLY A 166 -4.04 10.19 -1.73
C GLY A 166 -5.25 10.95 -1.17
N ALA A 167 -5.13 11.65 -0.04
CA ALA A 167 -6.23 12.45 0.49
C ALA A 167 -6.67 13.50 -0.54
N ALA A 168 -7.98 13.60 -0.77
CA ALA A 168 -8.56 14.44 -1.81
C ALA A 168 -9.78 15.22 -1.33
N TYR A 169 -10.06 16.34 -1.99
CA TYR A 169 -11.28 17.14 -1.82
C TYR A 169 -12.50 16.42 -2.44
N PRO A 170 -13.74 16.86 -2.13
CA PRO A 170 -14.96 16.29 -2.73
C PRO A 170 -15.02 16.33 -4.26
N ASP A 171 -14.28 17.23 -4.89
CA ASP A 171 -14.16 17.33 -6.36
C ASP A 171 -13.11 16.39 -6.95
N GLY A 172 -12.48 15.55 -6.12
CA GLY A 172 -11.46 14.57 -6.52
C GLY A 172 -10.05 15.13 -6.68
N ARG A 173 -9.84 16.43 -6.47
CA ARG A 173 -8.49 17.01 -6.47
C ARG A 173 -7.73 16.58 -5.23
N PHE A 174 -6.50 16.08 -5.41
CA PHE A 174 -5.63 15.77 -4.28
C PHE A 174 -5.28 17.03 -3.48
N LEU A 175 -5.06 16.87 -2.17
CA LEU A 175 -4.64 17.96 -1.30
C LEU A 175 -3.26 18.53 -1.70
N ALA A 176 -2.42 17.70 -2.29
CA ALA A 176 -1.15 18.07 -2.89
C ALA A 176 -0.90 17.23 -4.14
N GLU A 177 -0.64 17.87 -5.29
CA GLU A 177 -0.12 17.21 -6.50
C GLU A 177 1.29 17.73 -6.78
N ALA A 178 2.27 16.83 -6.86
CA ALA A 178 3.65 17.19 -7.17
C ALA A 178 3.88 17.24 -8.70
N GLY A 179 2.98 17.88 -9.46
CA GLY A 179 3.14 18.36 -10.85
C GLY A 179 3.76 17.46 -11.96
N THR A 180 4.13 16.22 -11.68
CA THR A 180 4.89 15.31 -12.55
C THR A 180 4.14 13.99 -12.70
N ARG A 181 4.38 13.23 -13.77
CA ARG A 181 3.72 11.92 -14.02
C ARG A 181 4.76 10.82 -14.25
N ASP A 182 4.49 9.61 -13.77
CA ASP A 182 5.34 8.44 -14.01
C ASP A 182 5.12 7.79 -15.39
N ALA A 183 5.89 6.74 -15.69
CA ALA A 183 5.82 6.00 -16.96
C ALA A 183 4.48 5.26 -17.20
N PHE A 184 3.68 5.07 -16.15
CA PHE A 184 2.33 4.48 -16.21
C PHE A 184 1.22 5.55 -16.27
N GLY A 185 1.59 6.83 -16.24
CA GLY A 185 0.68 7.97 -16.33
C GLY A 185 0.14 8.45 -14.98
N HIS A 186 0.59 7.89 -13.85
CA HIS A 186 0.16 8.29 -12.51
C HIS A 186 0.85 9.60 -12.09
N ALA A 187 0.09 10.56 -11.56
CA ALA A 187 0.64 11.81 -11.03
C ALA A 187 1.53 11.54 -9.80
N GLN A 188 2.74 12.07 -9.73
CA GLN A 188 3.56 11.97 -8.52
C GLN A 188 2.84 12.66 -7.36
N LEU A 189 2.60 11.89 -6.29
CA LEU A 189 2.02 12.39 -5.06
C LEU A 189 3.12 12.67 -4.05
N GLY A 190 2.80 13.51 -3.08
CA GLY A 190 3.71 13.91 -2.01
C GLY A 190 3.47 15.34 -1.56
N GLY A 191 3.79 15.62 -0.30
CA GLY A 191 3.74 16.97 0.26
C GLY A 191 2.38 17.39 0.82
N VAL A 192 1.51 16.43 1.13
CA VAL A 192 0.25 16.69 1.83
C VAL A 192 0.49 17.05 3.32
N ALA A 193 1.52 16.48 3.95
CA ALA A 193 1.91 16.79 5.33
C ALA A 193 2.12 18.31 5.56
N PRO A 194 2.99 19.00 4.79
CA PRO A 194 3.17 20.45 4.96
C PRO A 194 1.90 21.25 4.66
N VAL A 195 1.08 20.84 3.68
CA VAL A 195 -0.21 21.51 3.38
C VAL A 195 -1.16 21.44 4.57
N VAL A 196 -1.34 20.24 5.14
CA VAL A 196 -2.21 20.02 6.31
C VAL A 196 -1.67 20.76 7.54
N ALA A 197 -0.36 20.70 7.78
CA ALA A 197 0.26 21.37 8.91
C ALA A 197 0.10 22.91 8.83
N ASP A 198 0.31 23.48 7.64
CA ASP A 198 0.17 24.92 7.45
C ASP A 198 -1.28 25.39 7.62
N MET A 199 -2.25 24.63 7.11
CA MET A 199 -3.68 24.91 7.30
C MET A 199 -4.05 25.02 8.79
N ILE A 200 -3.50 24.13 9.62
CA ILE A 200 -3.73 24.15 11.08
C ILE A 200 -3.08 25.38 11.72
N ARG A 201 -1.85 25.74 11.33
CA ARG A 201 -1.17 26.94 11.86
C ARG A 201 -1.92 28.21 11.49
N GLN A 202 -2.34 28.34 10.23
CA GLN A 202 -3.07 29.52 9.78
C GLN A 202 -4.39 29.70 10.53
N ARG A 203 -5.11 28.59 10.81
CA ARG A 203 -6.40 28.65 11.51
C ARG A 203 -6.28 28.87 13.02
N HIS A 204 -5.38 28.14 13.67
CA HIS A 204 -5.36 28.01 15.14
C HIS A 204 -4.06 28.50 15.80
N GLY A 205 -3.02 28.80 15.02
CA GLY A 205 -1.72 29.24 15.55
C GLY A 205 -0.91 28.15 16.27
N TYR A 206 -1.31 26.88 16.18
CA TYR A 206 -0.59 25.79 16.84
C TYR A 206 0.78 25.54 16.19
N LYS A 207 1.82 25.46 17.03
CA LYS A 207 3.15 25.02 16.60
C LYS A 207 3.09 23.54 16.19
N TYR A 208 3.63 23.22 15.03
CA TYR A 208 3.59 21.89 14.45
C TYR A 208 4.98 21.36 14.09
N HIS A 209 5.07 20.04 13.97
CA HIS A 209 6.05 19.34 13.16
C HIS A 209 5.32 18.42 12.17
N TRP A 210 6.01 18.04 11.11
CA TRP A 210 5.52 17.04 10.18
C TRP A 210 6.67 16.18 9.68
N ALA A 211 6.32 14.98 9.20
CA ALA A 211 7.25 14.07 8.56
C ALA A 211 6.57 13.40 7.36
N VAL A 212 7.37 13.09 6.34
CA VAL A 212 6.96 12.28 5.20
C VAL A 212 7.76 10.98 5.27
N ALA A 213 7.07 9.85 5.42
CA ALA A 213 7.75 8.56 5.52
C ALA A 213 8.37 8.11 4.18
N ASP A 214 7.70 8.42 3.07
CA ASP A 214 8.17 8.16 1.70
C ASP A 214 8.74 6.73 1.52
N TYR A 215 9.95 6.56 1.04
CA TYR A 215 10.53 5.23 0.80
C TYR A 215 10.92 4.49 2.09
N LEU A 216 11.09 5.19 3.22
CA LEU A 216 11.46 4.56 4.48
C LEU A 216 10.41 3.52 4.87
N GLN A 217 9.12 3.83 4.75
CA GLN A 217 8.05 2.92 5.16
C GLN A 217 8.05 1.60 4.38
N ARG A 218 8.39 1.61 3.09
CA ARG A 218 8.42 0.40 2.24
C ARG A 218 9.77 -0.32 2.20
N ALA A 219 10.81 0.28 2.79
CA ALA A 219 12.16 -0.30 2.89
C ALA A 219 12.55 -0.68 4.33
N ALA A 220 11.65 -0.55 5.30
CA ALA A 220 11.89 -0.70 6.73
C ALA A 220 12.12 -2.16 7.21
N ARG A 221 13.02 -2.90 6.55
CA ARG A 221 13.28 -4.32 6.85
C ARG A 221 13.74 -4.57 8.29
N HIS A 222 14.42 -3.58 8.89
CA HIS A 222 14.88 -3.60 10.27
C HIS A 222 13.74 -3.74 11.30
N VAL A 223 12.51 -3.36 10.93
CA VAL A 223 11.32 -3.43 11.80
C VAL A 223 10.16 -4.18 11.15
N ALA A 224 10.43 -4.99 10.12
CA ALA A 224 9.41 -5.75 9.38
C ALA A 224 8.54 -6.64 10.29
N SER A 225 7.31 -6.91 9.82
CA SER A 225 6.40 -7.83 10.50
C SER A 225 6.85 -9.27 10.25
N LYS A 226 7.01 -10.06 11.32
CA LYS A 226 7.37 -11.48 11.21
C LYS A 226 6.33 -12.27 10.39
N VAL A 227 5.04 -12.00 10.61
CA VAL A 227 3.94 -12.65 9.89
C VAL A 227 4.00 -12.34 8.40
N ASP A 228 4.26 -11.07 8.05
CA ASP A 228 4.40 -10.64 6.66
C ASP A 228 5.59 -11.30 5.97
N VAL A 229 6.74 -11.39 6.66
CA VAL A 229 7.93 -12.08 6.14
C VAL A 229 7.66 -13.58 5.91
N GLU A 230 6.99 -14.25 6.86
CA GLU A 230 6.62 -15.67 6.72
C GLU A 230 5.65 -15.90 5.56
N GLN A 231 4.66 -15.02 5.41
CA GLN A 231 3.69 -15.07 4.32
C GLN A 231 4.34 -14.79 2.96
N ALA A 232 5.21 -13.77 2.88
CA ALA A 232 5.95 -13.43 1.66
C ALA A 232 6.83 -14.59 1.18
N TYR A 233 7.51 -15.27 2.09
CA TYR A 233 8.28 -16.47 1.77
C TYR A 233 7.37 -17.60 1.30
N ALA A 234 6.26 -17.84 2.00
CA ALA A 234 5.33 -18.93 1.69
C ALA A 234 4.65 -18.77 0.33
N VAL A 235 4.27 -17.55 -0.09
CA VAL A 235 3.69 -17.35 -1.43
C VAL A 235 4.72 -17.54 -2.54
N GLY A 236 5.98 -17.16 -2.32
CA GLY A 236 7.06 -17.41 -3.29
C GLY A 236 7.35 -18.90 -3.45
N LYS A 237 7.41 -19.63 -2.33
CA LYS A 237 7.52 -21.10 -2.33
C LYS A 237 6.34 -21.75 -3.05
N ALA A 238 5.11 -21.37 -2.68
CA ALA A 238 3.90 -21.92 -3.26
C ALA A 238 3.79 -21.65 -4.76
N ALA A 239 4.26 -20.50 -5.25
CA ALA A 239 4.27 -20.21 -6.68
C ALA A 239 5.05 -21.27 -7.47
N VAL A 240 6.22 -21.68 -6.96
CA VAL A 240 7.04 -22.73 -7.58
C VAL A 240 6.34 -24.09 -7.47
N GLU A 241 5.78 -24.43 -6.31
CA GLU A 241 5.05 -25.70 -6.10
C GLU A 241 3.86 -25.82 -7.07
N LEU A 242 3.04 -24.76 -7.20
CA LEU A 242 1.91 -24.70 -8.13
C LEU A 242 2.34 -24.89 -9.58
N ALA A 243 3.44 -24.25 -9.99
CA ALA A 243 3.97 -24.40 -11.34
C ALA A 243 4.43 -25.84 -11.63
N LEU A 244 5.09 -26.50 -10.66
CA LEU A 244 5.52 -27.90 -10.79
C LEU A 244 4.34 -28.89 -10.82
N GLU A 245 3.23 -28.54 -10.17
CA GLU A 245 1.96 -29.27 -10.23
C GLU A 245 1.20 -29.04 -11.55
N GLY A 246 1.71 -28.17 -12.43
CA GLY A 246 1.12 -27.87 -13.73
C GLY A 246 0.04 -26.78 -13.69
N HIS A 247 -0.14 -26.08 -12.57
CA HIS A 247 -1.03 -24.94 -12.51
C HIS A 247 -0.44 -23.77 -13.30
N ASN A 248 -1.24 -23.23 -14.23
CA ASN A 248 -0.88 -22.10 -15.06
C ASN A 248 -1.89 -20.96 -14.91
N ALA A 249 -1.43 -19.73 -15.08
CA ALA A 249 -2.20 -18.50 -14.96
C ALA A 249 -2.95 -18.40 -13.61
N VAL A 250 -2.22 -18.69 -12.52
CA VAL A 250 -2.72 -18.58 -11.14
C VAL A 250 -1.86 -17.65 -10.29
N MET A 251 -2.41 -17.19 -9.17
CA MET A 251 -1.73 -16.48 -8.10
C MET A 251 -1.95 -17.24 -6.78
N PRO A 252 -0.90 -17.57 -5.99
CA PRO A 252 -1.09 -18.09 -4.65
C PRO A 252 -1.69 -17.01 -3.75
N THR A 253 -2.57 -17.39 -2.83
CA THR A 253 -3.29 -16.47 -1.93
C THR A 253 -3.05 -16.82 -0.48
N ILE A 254 -3.10 -15.81 0.39
CA ILE A 254 -3.11 -16.00 1.84
C ILE A 254 -4.57 -16.12 2.28
N VAL A 255 -4.93 -17.25 2.90
CA VAL A 255 -6.30 -17.51 3.35
C VAL A 255 -6.35 -17.54 4.86
N ARG A 256 -7.00 -16.55 5.48
CA ARG A 256 -7.26 -16.53 6.93
C ARG A 256 -8.19 -17.68 7.30
N LYS A 257 -7.77 -18.51 8.26
CA LYS A 257 -8.57 -19.62 8.81
C LYS A 257 -9.17 -19.30 10.17
N ARG A 258 -8.48 -18.48 10.96
CA ARG A 258 -8.92 -18.10 12.31
C ARG A 258 -8.33 -16.76 12.70
N ALA A 259 -9.08 -15.95 13.44
CA ALA A 259 -8.61 -14.63 13.91
C ALA A 259 -7.89 -14.70 15.28
N LYS A 260 -8.32 -15.59 16.19
CA LYS A 260 -7.77 -15.69 17.56
C LYS A 260 -7.62 -17.14 18.03
N PRO A 261 -6.39 -17.70 18.12
CA PRO A 261 -5.15 -17.13 17.57
C PRO A 261 -5.24 -16.99 16.05
N TYR A 262 -4.51 -16.01 15.49
CA TYR A 262 -4.43 -15.81 14.04
C TYR A 262 -3.80 -17.04 13.38
N ARG A 263 -4.46 -17.58 12.36
CA ARG A 263 -3.98 -18.71 11.55
C ARG A 263 -4.34 -18.49 10.08
N TRP A 264 -3.43 -18.88 9.20
CA TRP A 264 -3.56 -18.75 7.76
C TRP A 264 -3.03 -20.01 7.06
N THR A 265 -3.45 -20.21 5.82
CA THR A 265 -2.90 -21.22 4.90
C THR A 265 -2.70 -20.59 3.52
N ILE A 266 -2.05 -21.32 2.62
CA ILE A 266 -1.98 -20.94 1.21
C ILE A 266 -3.19 -21.51 0.46
N GLY A 267 -3.75 -20.71 -0.45
CA GLY A 267 -4.64 -21.13 -1.52
C GLY A 267 -4.11 -20.63 -2.85
N HIS A 268 -4.95 -20.65 -3.88
CA HIS A 268 -4.64 -20.03 -5.17
C HIS A 268 -5.93 -19.50 -5.82
N VAL A 269 -5.78 -18.58 -6.77
CA VAL A 269 -6.87 -18.02 -7.56
C VAL A 269 -6.42 -17.86 -9.02
N PRO A 270 -7.29 -18.04 -10.03
CA PRO A 270 -6.97 -17.72 -11.42
C PRO A 270 -6.61 -16.24 -11.59
N LEU A 271 -5.59 -15.93 -12.40
CA LEU A 271 -5.18 -14.55 -12.68
C LEU A 271 -6.28 -13.73 -13.34
N ALA A 272 -7.19 -14.36 -14.09
CA ALA A 272 -8.34 -13.69 -14.70
C ALA A 272 -9.35 -13.13 -13.67
N GLU A 273 -9.35 -13.64 -12.44
CA GLU A 273 -10.17 -13.12 -11.34
C GLU A 273 -9.47 -11.97 -10.60
N VAL A 274 -8.17 -11.79 -10.78
CA VAL A 274 -7.36 -10.76 -10.09
C VAL A 274 -7.07 -9.57 -11.00
N ALA A 275 -6.65 -9.84 -12.24
CA ALA A 275 -6.22 -8.82 -13.19
C ALA A 275 -7.34 -7.80 -13.48
N ASN A 276 -6.99 -6.51 -13.38
CA ASN A 276 -7.88 -5.37 -13.64
C ASN A 276 -9.13 -5.31 -12.73
N ARG A 277 -9.02 -5.78 -11.49
CA ARG A 277 -10.06 -5.64 -10.46
C ARG A 277 -9.76 -4.54 -9.46
#